data_AF-Q6N618-F1
#
_entry.id   AF-Q6N618-F1
#
_cell.length_a   1.000
_cell.length_b   1.000
_cell.length_c   1.000
_cell.angle_alpha   90.00
_cell.angle_beta   90.00
_cell.angle_gamma   90.00
#
_symmetry.space_group_name_H-M   'P 1'
#
loop_
_entity.id
_entity.type
_entity.pdbx_description
1 polymer ?
#
loop_
_entity_poly.entity_id
_entity_poly.type
_entity_poly.pdbx_seq_one_letter_code
_entity_poly.pdbx_strand_id
1 'polypeptide(L)'
;MMRDFRDAKAMAQTLREAIKPKAELTRSESLELIAKVLGCQNWNVLSAAVQSAGEPTRSSGREEVRLDAAILDRYVGFYELANQGVMTISRENGRLVSRLSGQPGVPLFAESSTRFFAKVVDAQISFVTDSSGEAQSLVLHQNGLVIPMPRIDADEARRIEQRLAEKLTSHRPSAGTEDALRRLIDGIRSGQPCYDEMTEALANATRQQLAKLHEEIGEAGAARSVEFVGVGNGGVDVYLVQHERRPLYWRIGLDGRGAISTAWVAPGL
;
A
#
# COMPACT_ATOMS: atom_id res chain seq x y z
N MET A 1 13.31 8.62 22.86
CA MET A 1 14.22 7.49 22.55
C MET A 1 13.41 6.22 22.68
N MET A 2 13.37 5.39 21.66
CA MET A 2 12.56 4.16 21.64
C MET A 2 13.13 3.15 22.64
N ARG A 3 12.26 2.48 23.41
CA ARG A 3 12.67 1.45 24.37
C ARG A 3 13.19 0.23 23.64
N ASP A 4 14.21 -0.42 24.20
CA ASP A 4 14.78 -1.66 23.65
C ASP A 4 14.80 -2.79 24.69
N PHE A 5 15.50 -3.90 24.40
CA PHE A 5 15.54 -5.07 25.27
C PHE A 5 16.06 -4.77 26.70
N ARG A 6 16.82 -3.70 26.88
CA ARG A 6 17.33 -3.25 28.19
C ARG A 6 16.21 -2.68 29.08
N ASP A 7 15.08 -2.30 28.49
CA ASP A 7 13.91 -1.73 29.17
C ASP A 7 12.82 -2.79 29.48
N ALA A 8 13.10 -4.08 29.30
CA ALA A 8 12.12 -5.16 29.39
C ALA A 8 11.24 -5.14 30.66
N LYS A 9 11.81 -4.77 31.82
CA LYS A 9 11.05 -4.64 33.07
C LYS A 9 9.99 -3.53 33.00
N ALA A 10 10.32 -2.39 32.41
CA ALA A 10 9.39 -1.27 32.24
C ALA A 10 8.30 -1.58 31.20
N MET A 11 8.66 -2.31 30.14
CA MET A 11 7.74 -2.81 29.12
C MET A 11 6.69 -3.75 29.72
N ALA A 12 7.14 -4.72 30.55
CA ALA A 12 6.26 -5.66 31.23
C ALA A 12 5.28 -4.97 32.20
N GLN A 13 5.74 -3.96 32.94
CA GLN A 13 4.88 -3.17 33.82
C GLN A 13 3.81 -2.41 33.04
N THR A 14 4.20 -1.76 31.93
CA THR A 14 3.28 -1.02 31.05
C THR A 14 2.20 -1.95 30.48
N LEU A 15 2.58 -3.17 30.08
CA LEU A 15 1.66 -4.19 29.59
C LEU A 15 0.67 -4.62 30.67
N ARG A 16 1.16 -4.92 31.88
CA ARG A 16 0.34 -5.37 33.01
C ARG A 16 -0.70 -4.32 33.42
N GLU A 17 -0.31 -3.05 33.49
CA GLU A 17 -1.21 -1.96 33.85
C GLU A 17 -2.31 -1.74 32.82
N ALA A 18 -1.98 -1.85 31.53
CA ALA A 18 -2.94 -1.65 30.45
C ALA A 18 -3.97 -2.77 30.32
N ILE A 19 -3.60 -4.00 30.67
CA ILE A 19 -4.48 -5.18 30.62
C ILE A 19 -5.32 -5.31 31.90
N LYS A 20 -4.81 -4.91 33.06
CA LYS A 20 -5.50 -5.05 34.36
C LYS A 20 -6.97 -4.57 34.39
N PRO A 21 -7.38 -3.48 33.69
CA PRO A 21 -8.77 -3.04 33.70
C PRO A 21 -9.67 -3.67 32.60
N LYS A 22 -9.17 -4.54 31.70
CA LYS A 22 -9.92 -5.02 30.52
C LYS A 22 -9.76 -6.53 30.27
N ALA A 23 -10.87 -7.22 30.01
CA ALA A 23 -10.87 -8.65 29.68
C ALA A 23 -10.46 -8.91 28.22
N GLU A 24 -10.78 -7.99 27.30
CA GLU A 24 -10.43 -8.05 25.88
C GLU A 24 -9.94 -6.68 25.40
N LEU A 25 -8.99 -6.68 24.47
CA LEU A 25 -8.46 -5.49 23.81
C LEU A 25 -8.87 -5.49 22.35
N THR A 26 -9.40 -4.37 21.88
CA THR A 26 -9.62 -4.18 20.45
C THR A 26 -8.29 -4.05 19.71
N ARG A 27 -8.32 -4.24 18.39
CA ARG A 27 -7.13 -4.10 17.54
C ARG A 27 -6.49 -2.71 17.66
N SER A 28 -7.28 -1.64 17.72
CA SER A 28 -6.78 -0.27 17.88
C SER A 28 -6.09 -0.07 19.23
N GLU A 29 -6.68 -0.61 20.30
CA GLU A 29 -6.10 -0.51 21.64
C GLU A 29 -4.81 -1.33 21.75
N SER A 30 -4.75 -2.46 21.05
CA SER A 30 -3.54 -3.28 20.97
C SER A 30 -2.40 -2.52 20.28
N LEU A 31 -2.68 -1.84 19.16
CA LEU A 31 -1.69 -1.02 18.46
C LEU A 31 -1.19 0.16 19.32
N GLU A 32 -2.10 0.82 20.03
CA GLU A 32 -1.74 1.88 20.99
C GLU A 32 -0.91 1.35 22.16
N LEU A 33 -1.20 0.14 22.64
CA LEU A 33 -0.45 -0.51 23.71
C LEU A 33 0.96 -0.87 23.26
N ILE A 34 1.14 -1.42 22.06
CA ILE A 34 2.46 -1.73 21.49
C ILE A 34 3.30 -0.45 21.33
N ALA A 35 2.69 0.66 20.88
CA ALA A 35 3.37 1.95 20.83
C ALA A 35 3.90 2.39 22.20
N LYS A 36 3.05 2.33 23.23
CA LYS A 36 3.44 2.71 24.61
C LYS A 36 4.51 1.78 25.19
N VAL A 37 4.40 0.48 24.92
CA VAL A 37 5.38 -0.52 25.34
C VAL A 37 6.77 -0.20 24.77
N LEU A 38 6.85 0.18 23.49
CA LEU A 38 8.09 0.60 22.83
C LEU A 38 8.50 2.07 23.13
N GLY A 39 7.77 2.75 24.02
CA GLY A 39 8.08 4.13 24.42
C GLY A 39 7.70 5.21 23.40
N CYS A 40 6.87 4.87 22.41
CA CYS A 40 6.25 5.81 21.49
C CYS A 40 4.96 6.40 22.08
N GLN A 41 4.61 7.62 21.66
CA GLN A 41 3.43 8.33 22.20
C GLN A 41 2.10 7.68 21.80
N ASN A 42 2.01 7.18 20.56
CA ASN A 42 0.82 6.53 19.99
C ASN A 42 1.20 5.68 18.77
N TRP A 43 0.23 4.95 18.23
CA TRP A 43 0.43 4.09 17.07
C TRP A 43 0.94 4.84 15.82
N ASN A 44 0.50 6.08 15.60
CA ASN A 44 0.93 6.87 14.44
C ASN A 44 2.45 7.15 14.47
N VAL A 45 3.01 7.42 15.65
CA VAL A 45 4.46 7.62 15.82
C VAL A 45 5.24 6.31 15.64
N LEU A 46 4.74 5.21 16.22
CA LEU A 46 5.40 3.91 16.08
C LEU A 46 5.34 3.40 14.64
N SER A 47 4.22 3.54 13.95
CA SER A 47 4.08 3.11 12.56
C SER A 47 4.99 3.90 11.62
N ALA A 48 5.13 5.22 11.82
CA ALA A 48 6.14 6.02 11.12
C ALA A 48 7.57 5.51 11.40
N ALA A 49 7.88 5.15 12.66
CA ALA A 49 9.17 4.59 13.02
C ALA A 49 9.43 3.22 12.37
N VAL A 50 8.45 2.31 12.36
CA VAL A 50 8.53 0.99 11.71
C VAL A 50 8.67 1.12 10.19
N GLN A 51 7.95 2.06 9.58
CA GLN A 51 8.08 2.37 8.15
C GLN A 51 9.44 2.97 7.81
N SER A 52 10.04 3.75 8.72
CA SER A 52 11.41 4.26 8.59
C SER A 52 12.49 3.22 8.91
N ALA A 53 12.14 2.16 9.64
CA ALA A 53 13.03 1.08 10.08
C ALA A 53 12.92 -0.19 9.22
N GLY A 54 12.26 -0.12 8.05
CA GLY A 54 12.50 -1.09 6.98
C GLY A 54 14.01 -1.25 6.79
N GLU A 55 14.45 -2.50 6.58
CA GLU A 55 15.85 -2.94 6.59
C GLU A 55 16.84 -1.86 6.09
N PRO A 56 18.02 -1.70 6.73
CA PRO A 56 19.03 -0.74 6.29
C PRO A 56 19.63 -1.24 4.98
N THR A 57 18.89 -1.09 3.90
CA THR A 57 19.41 -1.20 2.56
C THR A 57 20.26 0.05 2.41
N ARG A 58 21.58 -0.16 2.47
CA ARG A 58 22.62 0.81 2.17
C ARG A 58 22.10 1.80 1.16
N SER A 59 22.41 3.08 1.35
CA SER A 59 22.39 4.02 0.24
C SER A 59 23.18 3.36 -0.89
N SER A 60 22.46 2.80 -1.87
CA SER A 60 23.00 2.55 -3.19
C SER A 60 23.82 3.78 -3.52
N GLY A 61 25.06 3.64 -3.99
CA GLY A 61 25.96 4.75 -4.31
C GLY A 61 25.46 5.64 -5.46
N ARG A 62 24.22 6.13 -5.33
CA ARG A 62 23.49 7.00 -6.21
C ARG A 62 23.88 8.40 -5.80
N GLU A 63 24.58 9.06 -6.71
CA GLU A 63 25.01 10.43 -6.53
C GLU A 63 23.83 11.36 -6.78
N GLU A 64 23.64 12.30 -5.86
CA GLU A 64 22.60 13.31 -5.99
C GLU A 64 23.09 14.44 -6.90
N VAL A 65 22.35 14.69 -7.97
CA VAL A 65 22.63 15.78 -8.90
C VAL A 65 21.76 16.99 -8.54
N ARG A 66 22.32 18.20 -8.63
CA ARG A 66 21.55 19.43 -8.49
C ARG A 66 20.95 19.80 -9.84
N LEU A 67 19.62 19.96 -9.88
CA LEU A 67 18.89 20.40 -11.08
C LEU A 67 18.37 21.83 -10.90
N ASP A 68 18.24 22.54 -12.02
CA ASP A 68 17.62 23.85 -12.05
C ASP A 68 16.11 23.76 -11.78
N ALA A 69 15.55 24.80 -11.17
CA ALA A 69 14.13 24.86 -10.84
C ALA A 69 13.23 24.65 -12.07
N ALA A 70 13.62 25.21 -13.22
CA ALA A 70 12.88 25.08 -14.47
C ALA A 70 12.84 23.64 -15.03
N ILE A 71 13.77 22.77 -14.63
CA ILE A 71 13.71 21.33 -14.96
C ILE A 71 12.73 20.65 -14.01
N LEU A 72 12.81 20.95 -12.71
CA LEU A 72 11.93 20.38 -11.70
C LEU A 72 10.46 20.75 -11.94
N ASP A 73 10.19 21.98 -12.38
CA ASP A 73 8.83 22.48 -12.63
C ASP A 73 8.09 21.68 -13.72
N ARG A 74 8.80 21.06 -14.66
CA ARG A 74 8.23 20.21 -15.73
C ARG A 74 7.61 18.92 -15.20
N TYR A 75 8.03 18.50 -14.01
CA TYR A 75 7.57 17.26 -13.37
C TYR A 75 6.45 17.50 -12.36
N VAL A 76 6.19 18.75 -11.99
CA VAL A 76 5.13 19.11 -11.05
C VAL A 76 3.76 18.80 -11.66
N GLY A 77 2.92 18.06 -10.95
CA GLY A 77 1.61 17.66 -11.45
C GLY A 77 1.05 16.42 -10.76
N PHE A 78 0.02 15.85 -11.38
CA PHE A 78 -0.73 14.72 -10.86
C PHE A 78 -0.57 13.52 -11.79
N TYR A 79 -0.33 12.34 -11.22
CA TYR A 79 -0.11 11.11 -11.96
C TYR A 79 -1.00 10.01 -11.40
N GLU A 80 -1.75 9.33 -12.25
CA GLU A 80 -2.75 8.36 -11.84
C GLU A 80 -2.12 7.01 -11.47
N LEU A 81 -2.50 6.44 -10.32
CA LEU A 81 -2.20 5.05 -9.97
C LEU A 81 -3.38 4.15 -10.34
N ALA A 82 -3.61 3.89 -11.62
CA ALA A 82 -4.63 2.94 -12.11
C ALA A 82 -5.94 2.93 -11.29
N ASN A 83 -6.57 4.09 -11.09
CA ASN A 83 -7.77 4.32 -10.25
C ASN A 83 -7.68 4.02 -8.74
N GLN A 84 -6.51 3.65 -8.20
CA GLN A 84 -6.26 3.39 -6.78
C GLN A 84 -5.79 4.64 -6.02
N GLY A 85 -5.42 5.70 -6.73
CA GLY A 85 -5.03 6.97 -6.13
C GLY A 85 -4.30 7.88 -7.11
N VAL A 86 -3.79 8.98 -6.58
CA VAL A 86 -3.02 9.98 -7.32
C VAL A 86 -1.67 10.16 -6.66
N MET A 87 -0.60 10.08 -7.45
CA MET A 87 0.72 10.59 -7.06
C MET A 87 0.79 12.07 -7.42
N THR A 88 0.86 12.92 -6.40
CA THR A 88 1.13 14.35 -6.57
C THR A 88 2.62 14.59 -6.48
N ILE A 89 3.20 15.23 -7.49
CA ILE A 89 4.57 15.73 -7.47
C ILE A 89 4.50 17.24 -7.26
N SER A 90 5.03 17.71 -6.13
CA SER A 90 5.17 19.13 -5.81
C SER A 90 6.64 19.53 -5.71
N ARG A 91 6.93 20.84 -5.76
CA ARG A 91 8.26 21.37 -5.47
C ARG A 91 8.26 22.07 -4.11
N GLU A 92 9.13 21.62 -3.22
CA GLU A 92 9.29 22.17 -1.87
C GLU A 92 10.79 22.31 -1.57
N ASN A 93 11.23 23.48 -1.07
CA ASN A 93 12.63 23.73 -0.70
C ASN A 93 13.66 23.39 -1.81
N GLY A 94 13.31 23.62 -3.07
CA GLY A 94 14.18 23.35 -4.22
C GLY A 94 14.30 21.86 -4.61
N ARG A 95 13.41 21.00 -4.11
CA ARG A 95 13.35 19.57 -4.42
C ARG A 95 11.94 19.16 -4.83
N LEU A 96 11.83 18.03 -5.51
CA LEU A 96 10.53 17.40 -5.69
C LEU A 96 10.13 16.65 -4.42
N VAL A 97 8.84 16.68 -4.12
CA VAL A 97 8.20 15.87 -3.09
C VAL A 97 7.11 15.06 -3.77
N SER A 98 7.16 13.74 -3.60
CA SER A 98 6.12 12.82 -4.07
C SER A 98 5.15 12.54 -2.94
N ARG A 99 3.85 12.64 -3.21
CA ARG A 99 2.79 12.28 -2.26
C ARG A 99 1.77 11.40 -2.96
N LEU A 100 1.68 10.15 -2.54
CA LEU A 100 0.59 9.27 -2.93
C LEU A 100 -0.64 9.56 -2.06
N SER A 101 -1.85 9.51 -2.63
CA SER A 101 -3.09 9.73 -1.87
C SER A 101 -3.13 8.91 -0.57
N GLY A 102 -3.47 9.57 0.54
CA GLY A 102 -3.51 8.96 1.88
C GLY A 102 -2.14 8.76 2.56
N GLN A 103 -1.03 9.11 1.90
CA GLN A 103 0.32 8.99 2.45
C GLN A 103 0.97 10.35 2.72
N PRO A 104 1.95 10.42 3.64
CA PRO A 104 2.77 11.62 3.80
C PRO A 104 3.63 11.88 2.55
N GLY A 105 4.08 13.13 2.38
CA GLY A 105 5.02 13.48 1.32
C GLY A 105 6.42 12.88 1.57
N VAL A 106 7.04 12.41 0.50
CA VAL A 106 8.39 11.84 0.48
C VAL A 106 9.30 12.72 -0.38
N PRO A 107 10.38 13.30 0.18
CA PRO A 107 11.34 14.06 -0.60
C PRO A 107 12.09 13.17 -1.61
N LEU A 108 12.23 13.68 -2.82
CA LEU A 108 12.95 13.05 -3.92
C LEU A 108 14.30 13.73 -4.17
N PHE A 109 15.29 12.91 -4.49
CA PHE A 109 16.65 13.31 -4.80
C PHE A 109 16.93 12.95 -6.26
N ALA A 110 17.41 13.92 -7.05
CA ALA A 110 17.68 13.68 -8.45
C ALA A 110 18.94 12.84 -8.62
N GLU A 111 18.85 11.77 -9.40
CA GLU A 111 19.97 10.96 -9.88
C GLU A 111 20.39 11.41 -11.29
N SER A 112 19.44 11.90 -12.08
CA SER A 112 19.66 12.49 -13.40
C SER A 112 18.56 13.52 -13.70
N SER A 113 18.52 14.07 -14.91
CA SER A 113 17.48 15.02 -15.30
C SER A 113 16.07 14.43 -15.23
N THR A 114 15.88 13.12 -15.38
CA THR A 114 14.56 12.45 -15.40
C THR A 114 14.40 11.34 -14.35
N ARG A 115 15.45 10.99 -13.60
CA ARG A 115 15.41 9.94 -12.57
C ARG A 115 15.64 10.50 -11.19
N PHE A 116 14.83 10.02 -10.26
CA PHE A 116 14.80 10.47 -8.87
C PHE A 116 14.68 9.27 -7.94
N PHE A 117 15.19 9.39 -6.72
CA PHE A 117 15.10 8.36 -5.70
C PHE A 117 14.71 8.95 -4.34
N ALA A 118 14.05 8.15 -3.51
CA ALA A 118 13.82 8.47 -2.11
C ALA A 118 14.96 7.95 -1.23
N LYS A 119 15.25 8.65 -0.12
CA LYS A 119 16.24 8.21 0.89
C LYS A 119 15.59 7.51 2.09
N VAL A 120 14.29 7.69 2.28
CA VAL A 120 13.53 7.15 3.43
C VAL A 120 12.84 5.82 3.13
N VAL A 121 12.70 5.47 1.85
CA VAL A 121 12.13 4.21 1.34
C VAL A 121 12.90 3.82 0.08
N ASP A 122 13.04 2.52 -0.21
CA ASP A 122 13.64 2.05 -1.47
C ASP A 122 12.65 2.20 -2.64
N ALA A 123 12.47 3.44 -3.07
CA ALA A 123 11.64 3.80 -4.20
C ALA A 123 12.42 4.71 -5.16
N GLN A 124 12.24 4.46 -6.46
CA GLN A 124 12.73 5.32 -7.52
C GLN A 124 11.59 5.74 -8.43
N ILE A 125 11.74 6.92 -9.01
CA ILE A 125 10.80 7.53 -9.95
C ILE A 125 11.57 7.88 -11.23
N SER A 126 11.04 7.45 -12.37
CA SER A 126 11.50 7.87 -13.69
C SER A 126 10.39 8.65 -14.40
N PHE A 127 10.68 9.82 -14.93
CA PHE A 127 9.73 10.57 -15.76
C PHE A 127 9.91 10.23 -17.24
N VAL A 128 8.79 9.99 -17.90
CA VAL A 128 8.68 9.90 -19.35
C VAL A 128 8.20 11.25 -19.86
N THR A 129 9.01 11.92 -20.68
CA THR A 129 8.72 13.26 -21.19
C THR A 129 8.44 13.24 -22.69
N ASP A 130 7.73 14.25 -23.18
CA ASP A 130 7.62 14.51 -24.62
C ASP A 130 8.86 15.24 -25.18
N SER A 131 8.80 15.66 -26.45
CA SER A 131 9.86 16.39 -27.14
C SER A 131 10.13 17.79 -26.60
N SER A 132 9.20 18.38 -25.84
CA SER A 132 9.39 19.66 -25.15
C SER A 132 10.05 19.47 -23.76
N GLY A 133 10.15 18.23 -23.29
CA GLY A 133 10.65 17.89 -21.97
C GLY A 133 9.60 17.96 -20.88
N GLU A 134 8.33 18.13 -21.23
CA GLU A 134 7.20 18.07 -20.29
C GLU A 134 6.88 16.63 -19.94
N ALA A 135 6.58 16.37 -18.67
CA ALA A 135 6.23 15.03 -18.21
C ALA A 135 4.89 14.58 -18.80
N GLN A 136 4.86 13.38 -19.35
CA GLN A 136 3.66 12.69 -19.84
C GLN A 136 3.27 11.54 -18.93
N SER A 137 4.26 10.92 -18.27
CA SER A 137 4.03 9.86 -17.28
C SER A 137 5.17 9.82 -16.26
N LEU A 138 4.86 9.28 -15.09
CA LEU A 138 5.80 8.86 -14.07
C LEU A 138 5.83 7.33 -14.03
N VAL A 139 7.00 6.73 -13.82
CA VAL A 139 7.13 5.30 -13.54
C VAL A 139 7.69 5.14 -12.14
N LEU A 140 6.92 4.49 -11.26
CA LEU A 140 7.35 4.12 -9.92
C LEU A 140 8.06 2.76 -9.96
N HIS A 141 9.27 2.72 -9.43
CA HIS A 141 10.06 1.51 -9.21
C HIS A 141 10.17 1.27 -7.71
N GLN A 142 9.55 0.23 -7.19
CA GLN A 142 9.58 -0.07 -5.75
C GLN A 142 9.35 -1.56 -5.51
N ASN A 143 10.14 -2.18 -4.63
CA ASN A 143 10.04 -3.61 -4.28
C ASN A 143 10.04 -4.55 -5.51
N GLY A 144 10.79 -4.19 -6.57
CA GLY A 144 10.82 -4.94 -7.83
C GLY A 144 9.62 -4.71 -8.77
N LEU A 145 8.61 -3.95 -8.34
CA LEU A 145 7.49 -3.54 -9.20
C LEU A 145 7.89 -2.34 -10.06
N VAL A 146 7.33 -2.30 -11.27
CA VAL A 146 7.46 -1.18 -12.22
C VAL A 146 6.05 -0.74 -12.59
N ILE A 147 5.63 0.42 -12.10
CA ILE A 147 4.25 0.88 -12.17
C ILE A 147 4.18 2.18 -12.97
N PRO A 148 3.69 2.16 -14.22
CA PRO A 148 3.48 3.37 -14.99
C PRO A 148 2.26 4.14 -14.47
N MET A 149 2.39 5.46 -14.38
CA MET A 149 1.40 6.39 -13.85
C MET A 149 1.24 7.55 -14.85
N PRO A 150 0.20 7.55 -15.70
CA PRO A 150 0.00 8.61 -16.68
C PRO A 150 -0.26 9.95 -15.99
N ARG A 151 0.24 11.05 -16.55
CA ARG A 151 -0.07 12.40 -16.06
C ARG A 151 -1.55 12.70 -16.35
N ILE A 152 -2.24 13.27 -15.38
CA ILE A 152 -3.65 13.66 -15.46
C ILE A 152 -3.79 15.14 -15.09
N ASP A 153 -4.90 15.75 -15.49
CA ASP A 153 -5.23 17.11 -15.09
C ASP A 153 -5.70 17.19 -13.62
N ALA A 154 -5.77 18.41 -13.11
CA ALA A 154 -6.15 18.67 -11.71
C ALA A 154 -7.62 18.33 -11.41
N ASP A 155 -8.51 18.40 -12.40
CA ASP A 155 -9.93 18.06 -12.21
C ASP A 155 -10.10 16.55 -12.04
N GLU A 156 -9.44 15.76 -12.88
CA GLU A 156 -9.46 14.30 -12.76
C GLU A 156 -8.78 13.83 -11.48
N ALA A 157 -7.64 14.43 -11.13
CA ALA A 157 -6.99 14.15 -9.85
C ALA A 157 -7.93 14.37 -8.66
N ARG A 158 -8.64 15.50 -8.62
CA ARG A 158 -9.64 15.79 -7.58
C ARG A 158 -10.77 14.77 -7.56
N ARG A 159 -11.28 14.35 -8.72
CA ARG A 159 -12.34 13.33 -8.79
C ARG A 159 -11.89 11.99 -8.22
N ILE A 160 -10.66 11.56 -8.54
CA ILE A 160 -10.10 10.31 -8.01
C ILE A 160 -9.92 10.41 -6.49
N GLU A 161 -9.36 11.51 -5.98
CA GLU A 161 -9.17 11.70 -4.54
C GLU A 161 -10.50 11.77 -3.78
N GLN A 162 -11.50 12.46 -4.32
CA GLN A 162 -12.83 12.53 -3.73
C GLN A 162 -13.47 11.13 -3.67
N ARG A 163 -13.42 10.38 -4.77
CA ARG A 163 -13.93 9.01 -4.82
C ARG A 163 -13.24 8.10 -3.81
N LEU A 164 -11.91 8.25 -3.65
CA LEU A 164 -11.13 7.51 -2.67
C LEU A 164 -11.53 7.89 -1.23
N ALA A 165 -11.73 9.18 -0.94
CA ALA A 165 -12.17 9.65 0.38
C ALA A 165 -13.61 9.18 0.71
N GLU A 166 -14.51 9.26 -0.25
CA GLU A 166 -15.87 8.71 -0.13
C GLU A 166 -15.82 7.20 0.12
N LYS A 167 -14.97 6.48 -0.61
CA LYS A 167 -14.81 5.04 -0.43
C LYS A 167 -14.26 4.69 0.96
N LEU A 168 -13.22 5.40 1.42
CA LEU A 168 -12.62 5.22 2.75
C LEU A 168 -13.61 5.48 3.89
N THR A 169 -14.60 6.35 3.68
CA THR A 169 -15.65 6.66 4.67
C THR A 169 -16.90 5.80 4.49
N SER A 170 -17.12 5.26 3.29
CA SER A 170 -18.20 4.32 3.00
C SER A 170 -17.90 3.00 3.72
N HIS A 171 -18.67 2.70 4.77
CA HIS A 171 -18.62 1.40 5.45
C HIS A 171 -19.30 0.32 4.59
N ARG A 172 -19.07 0.34 3.27
CA ARG A 172 -19.70 -0.54 2.28
C ARG A 172 -18.63 -1.02 1.29
N PRO A 173 -18.68 -2.29 0.87
CA PRO A 173 -17.83 -2.76 -0.22
C PRO A 173 -18.22 -2.11 -1.55
N SER A 174 -17.27 -2.09 -2.46
CA SER A 174 -17.50 -1.78 -3.86
C SER A 174 -18.36 -2.87 -4.50
N ALA A 175 -19.18 -2.47 -5.47
CA ALA A 175 -19.99 -3.42 -6.21
C ALA A 175 -19.11 -4.50 -6.87
N GLY A 176 -19.48 -5.76 -6.72
CA GLY A 176 -18.83 -6.91 -7.37
C GLY A 176 -17.57 -7.46 -6.71
N THR A 177 -16.97 -6.77 -5.72
CA THR A 177 -15.71 -7.25 -5.10
C THR A 177 -15.89 -8.51 -4.27
N GLU A 178 -17.01 -8.68 -3.58
CA GLU A 178 -17.29 -9.91 -2.81
C GLU A 178 -17.42 -11.13 -3.73
N ASP A 179 -18.21 -11.01 -4.80
CA ASP A 179 -18.40 -12.09 -5.76
C ASP A 179 -17.11 -12.46 -6.49
N ALA A 180 -16.32 -11.45 -6.90
CA ALA A 180 -15.00 -11.65 -7.49
C ALA A 180 -14.04 -12.36 -6.52
N LEU A 181 -14.06 -11.98 -5.24
CA LEU A 181 -13.24 -12.61 -4.21
C LEU A 181 -13.61 -14.09 -4.01
N ARG A 182 -14.90 -14.41 -3.95
CA ARG A 182 -15.37 -15.81 -3.83
C ARG A 182 -14.86 -16.65 -4.99
N ARG A 183 -15.05 -16.18 -6.24
CA ARG A 183 -14.54 -16.88 -7.44
C ARG A 183 -13.02 -17.02 -7.44
N LEU A 184 -12.30 -15.98 -7.01
CA LEU A 184 -10.83 -16.01 -6.90
C LEU A 184 -10.38 -17.09 -5.91
N ILE A 185 -10.98 -17.16 -4.72
CA ILE A 185 -10.66 -18.16 -3.70
C ILE A 185 -10.91 -19.57 -4.23
N ASP A 186 -12.07 -19.81 -4.84
CA ASP A 186 -12.42 -21.13 -5.39
C ASP A 186 -11.48 -21.52 -6.54
N GLY A 187 -11.13 -20.57 -7.41
CA GLY A 187 -10.17 -20.79 -8.49
C GLY A 187 -8.76 -21.09 -8.00
N ILE A 188 -8.27 -20.40 -6.97
CA ILE A 188 -6.97 -20.73 -6.35
C ILE A 188 -7.03 -22.13 -5.72
N ARG A 189 -8.11 -22.47 -5.01
CA ARG A 189 -8.29 -23.78 -4.37
C ARG A 189 -8.41 -24.94 -5.34
N SER A 190 -8.97 -24.73 -6.53
CA SER A 190 -9.03 -25.75 -7.58
C SER A 190 -7.73 -25.82 -8.39
N GLY A 191 -6.81 -24.87 -8.19
CA GLY A 191 -5.62 -24.71 -9.03
C GLY A 191 -5.94 -24.16 -10.42
N GLN A 192 -7.17 -23.66 -10.64
CA GLN A 192 -7.64 -23.10 -11.91
C GLN A 192 -8.30 -21.72 -11.69
N PRO A 193 -7.51 -20.65 -11.40
CA PRO A 193 -8.05 -19.29 -11.33
C PRO A 193 -8.62 -18.83 -12.68
N CYS A 194 -9.72 -18.08 -12.64
CA CYS A 194 -10.28 -17.40 -13.81
C CYS A 194 -9.39 -16.21 -14.22
N TYR A 195 -8.32 -16.47 -14.95
CA TYR A 195 -7.35 -15.43 -15.36
C TYR A 195 -7.97 -14.33 -16.22
N ASP A 196 -9.04 -14.62 -16.96
CA ASP A 196 -9.74 -13.64 -17.80
C ASP A 196 -10.52 -12.60 -16.96
N GLU A 197 -10.76 -12.87 -15.68
CA GLU A 197 -11.34 -11.91 -14.73
C GLU A 197 -10.26 -11.02 -14.10
N MET A 198 -8.98 -11.16 -14.47
CA MET A 198 -7.86 -10.41 -13.89
C MET A 198 -7.26 -9.45 -14.92
N THR A 199 -6.63 -8.38 -14.45
CA THR A 199 -5.71 -7.63 -15.31
C THR A 199 -4.53 -8.52 -15.71
N GLU A 200 -3.91 -8.24 -16.86
CA GLU A 200 -2.76 -9.02 -17.34
C GLU A 200 -1.62 -9.11 -16.30
N ALA A 201 -1.35 -7.99 -15.63
CA ALA A 201 -0.34 -7.93 -14.57
C ALA A 201 -0.67 -8.86 -13.39
N LEU A 202 -1.92 -8.84 -12.92
CA LEU A 202 -2.34 -9.71 -11.82
C LEU A 202 -2.37 -11.18 -12.26
N ALA A 203 -2.89 -11.48 -13.46
CA ALA A 203 -2.93 -12.84 -14.00
C ALA A 203 -1.52 -13.45 -14.05
N ASN A 204 -0.53 -12.71 -14.54
CA ASN A 204 0.86 -13.15 -14.60
C ASN A 204 1.45 -13.38 -13.20
N ALA A 205 1.20 -12.48 -12.24
CA ALA A 205 1.63 -12.64 -10.86
C ALA A 205 0.98 -13.87 -10.18
N THR A 206 -0.32 -14.08 -10.40
CA THR A 206 -1.04 -15.24 -9.89
C THR A 206 -0.52 -16.54 -10.49
N ARG A 207 -0.19 -16.59 -11.79
CA ARG A 207 0.44 -17.77 -12.42
C ARG A 207 1.77 -18.12 -11.76
N GLN A 208 2.61 -17.13 -11.50
CA GLN A 208 3.92 -17.33 -10.86
C GLN A 208 3.81 -17.84 -9.42
N GLN A 209 2.79 -17.38 -8.68
CA GLN A 209 2.61 -17.71 -7.26
C GLN A 209 1.59 -18.82 -7.01
N LEU A 210 0.98 -19.40 -8.05
CA LEU A 210 -0.17 -20.29 -7.93
C LEU A 210 0.12 -21.49 -7.02
N ALA A 211 1.27 -22.14 -7.17
CA ALA A 211 1.59 -23.33 -6.37
C ALA A 211 1.55 -23.03 -4.86
N LYS A 212 2.20 -21.93 -4.46
CA LYS A 212 2.22 -21.48 -3.06
C LYS A 212 0.84 -21.03 -2.58
N LEU A 213 0.12 -20.24 -3.38
CA LEU A 213 -1.23 -19.79 -3.03
C LEU A 213 -2.21 -20.96 -2.92
N HIS A 214 -2.12 -21.94 -3.82
CA HIS A 214 -2.95 -23.14 -3.80
C HIS A 214 -2.72 -23.94 -2.52
N GLU A 215 -1.47 -24.10 -2.10
CA GLU A 215 -1.12 -24.73 -0.82
C GLU A 215 -1.67 -23.92 0.37
N GLU A 216 -1.34 -22.62 0.46
CA GLU A 216 -1.74 -21.77 1.59
C GLU A 216 -3.27 -21.66 1.75
N ILE A 217 -4.01 -21.44 0.66
CA ILE A 217 -5.47 -21.37 0.69
C ILE A 217 -6.08 -22.77 0.86
N GLY A 218 -5.43 -23.78 0.28
CA GLY A 218 -5.74 -25.19 0.48
C GLY A 218 -5.66 -25.58 1.96
N GLU A 219 -4.65 -25.11 2.69
CA GLU A 219 -4.47 -25.32 4.14
C GLU A 219 -5.51 -24.59 5.00
N ALA A 220 -6.04 -23.47 4.53
CA ALA A 220 -7.11 -22.77 5.22
C ALA A 220 -8.48 -23.49 5.07
N GLY A 221 -8.68 -24.20 3.96
CA GLY A 221 -9.92 -24.92 3.64
C GLY A 221 -10.93 -24.06 2.88
N ALA A 222 -12.15 -24.57 2.69
CA ALA A 222 -13.19 -23.84 1.97
C ALA A 222 -13.61 -22.56 2.71
N ALA A 223 -13.98 -21.51 1.98
CA ALA A 223 -14.56 -20.31 2.57
C ALA A 223 -15.98 -20.61 3.09
N ARG A 224 -16.25 -20.27 4.35
CA ARG A 224 -17.56 -20.41 5.01
C ARG A 224 -18.34 -19.11 5.03
N SER A 225 -17.69 -18.02 5.40
CA SER A 225 -18.25 -16.66 5.32
C SER A 225 -17.22 -15.69 4.76
N VAL A 226 -17.73 -14.62 4.16
CA VAL A 226 -16.95 -13.50 3.65
C VAL A 226 -17.58 -12.25 4.24
N GLU A 227 -16.84 -11.52 5.05
CA GLU A 227 -17.34 -10.36 5.79
C GLU A 227 -16.53 -9.13 5.39
N PHE A 228 -17.22 -8.08 4.96
CA PHE A 228 -16.57 -6.81 4.67
C PHE A 228 -16.12 -6.14 5.96
N VAL A 229 -14.83 -5.82 6.05
CA VAL A 229 -14.20 -5.23 7.24
C VAL A 229 -13.98 -3.73 7.06
N GLY A 230 -13.82 -3.27 5.82
CA GLY A 230 -13.59 -1.87 5.53
C GLY A 230 -12.78 -1.67 4.26
N VAL A 231 -12.28 -0.45 4.10
CA VAL A 231 -11.46 -0.05 2.96
C VAL A 231 -10.03 0.17 3.43
N GLY A 232 -9.08 -0.49 2.77
CA GLY A 232 -7.66 -0.38 3.03
C GLY A 232 -7.03 0.81 2.31
N ASN A 233 -5.72 0.97 2.49
CA ASN A 233 -4.96 2.00 1.78
C ASN A 233 -5.08 1.82 0.25
N GLY A 234 -5.14 2.92 -0.50
CA GLY A 234 -5.39 2.88 -1.96
C GLY A 234 -6.82 2.49 -2.34
N GLY A 235 -7.75 2.49 -1.38
CA GLY A 235 -9.16 2.30 -1.68
C GLY A 235 -9.51 0.88 -2.06
N VAL A 236 -8.77 -0.13 -1.61
CA VAL A 236 -9.09 -1.54 -1.88
C VAL A 236 -10.02 -2.07 -0.80
N ASP A 237 -10.96 -2.94 -1.18
CA ASP A 237 -11.89 -3.52 -0.21
C ASP A 237 -11.18 -4.59 0.61
N VAL A 238 -11.41 -4.60 1.91
CA VAL A 238 -10.85 -5.57 2.85
C VAL A 238 -11.95 -6.47 3.35
N TYR A 239 -11.74 -7.77 3.22
CA TYR A 239 -12.63 -8.80 3.69
C TYR A 239 -11.93 -9.69 4.72
N LEU A 240 -12.66 -10.10 5.75
CA LEU A 240 -12.31 -11.24 6.59
C LEU A 240 -13.04 -12.45 6.04
N VAL A 241 -12.29 -13.44 5.58
CA VAL A 241 -12.85 -14.70 5.11
C VAL A 241 -12.64 -15.74 6.18
N GLN A 242 -13.73 -16.27 6.71
CA GLN A 242 -13.67 -17.42 7.61
C GLN A 242 -13.55 -18.68 6.76
N HIS A 243 -12.37 -19.28 6.72
CA HIS A 243 -12.22 -20.60 6.13
C HIS A 243 -12.49 -21.70 7.16
N GLU A 244 -12.60 -22.95 6.71
CA GLU A 244 -12.87 -24.09 7.58
C GLU A 244 -11.89 -24.27 8.75
N ARG A 245 -10.61 -23.92 8.53
CA ARG A 245 -9.53 -24.15 9.51
C ARG A 245 -8.99 -22.86 10.14
N ARG A 246 -9.05 -21.73 9.44
CA ARG A 246 -8.51 -20.45 9.94
C ARG A 246 -9.11 -19.25 9.20
N PRO A 247 -9.21 -18.08 9.85
CA PRO A 247 -9.53 -16.84 9.15
C PRO A 247 -8.36 -16.35 8.29
N LEU A 248 -8.68 -15.69 7.19
CA LEU A 248 -7.74 -14.96 6.33
C LEU A 248 -8.28 -13.57 5.99
N TYR A 249 -7.41 -12.56 6.03
CA TYR A 249 -7.73 -11.22 5.51
C TYR A 249 -7.39 -11.15 4.03
N TRP A 250 -8.38 -10.74 3.24
CA TRP A 250 -8.25 -10.51 1.82
C TRP A 250 -8.37 -9.03 1.51
N ARG A 251 -7.50 -8.53 0.64
CA ARG A 251 -7.61 -7.21 0.02
C ARG A 251 -7.84 -7.40 -1.46
N ILE A 252 -8.89 -6.81 -2.00
CA ILE A 252 -9.24 -6.95 -3.42
C ILE A 252 -9.68 -5.61 -4.00
N GLY A 253 -9.29 -5.36 -5.25
CA GLY A 253 -9.73 -4.20 -6.02
C GLY A 253 -10.06 -4.59 -7.45
N LEU A 254 -11.07 -3.94 -8.03
CA LEU A 254 -11.44 -4.09 -9.44
C LEU A 254 -11.00 -2.84 -10.23
N ASP A 255 -10.69 -3.00 -11.51
CA ASP A 255 -10.51 -1.89 -12.46
C ASP A 255 -11.87 -1.36 -12.94
N GLY A 256 -11.86 -0.32 -13.78
CA GLY A 256 -13.08 0.29 -14.34
C GLY A 256 -13.91 -0.63 -15.24
N ARG A 257 -13.40 -1.80 -15.63
CA ARG A 257 -14.10 -2.83 -16.41
C ARG A 257 -14.62 -3.98 -15.53
N GLY A 258 -14.36 -3.93 -14.23
CA GLY A 258 -14.72 -4.98 -13.28
C GLY A 258 -13.72 -6.13 -13.19
N ALA A 259 -12.56 -6.05 -13.86
CA ALA A 259 -11.51 -7.05 -13.74
C ALA A 259 -10.73 -6.85 -12.44
N ILE A 260 -10.31 -7.93 -11.78
CA ILE A 260 -9.50 -7.88 -10.56
C ILE A 260 -8.15 -7.25 -10.90
N SER A 261 -7.90 -6.05 -10.36
CA SER A 261 -6.67 -5.31 -10.57
C SER A 261 -5.62 -5.60 -9.51
N THR A 262 -6.05 -5.98 -8.31
CA THR A 262 -5.17 -6.33 -7.20
C THR A 262 -5.87 -7.33 -6.27
N ALA A 263 -5.10 -8.29 -5.75
CA ALA A 263 -5.56 -9.21 -4.71
C ALA A 263 -4.39 -9.60 -3.79
N TRP A 264 -4.60 -9.56 -2.48
CA TRP A 264 -3.62 -9.96 -1.48
C TRP A 264 -4.28 -10.72 -0.35
N VAL A 265 -3.60 -11.74 0.16
CA VAL A 265 -4.06 -12.53 1.31
C VAL A 265 -3.04 -12.46 2.44
N ALA A 266 -3.54 -12.41 3.67
CA ALA A 266 -2.73 -12.45 4.88
C ALA A 266 -3.44 -13.26 5.98
N PRO A 267 -2.71 -13.83 6.96
CA PRO A 267 -3.31 -14.46 8.14
C PRO A 267 -4.34 -13.57 8.84
N GLY A 268 -5.51 -14.13 9.17
CA GLY A 268 -6.39 -13.57 10.19
C GLY A 268 -5.75 -13.73 11.57
N LEU A 269 -5.74 -12.65 12.36
CA LEU A 269 -5.39 -12.71 13.79
C LEU A 269 -6.41 -13.54 14.55
#